data_AF-A0A846HBR7-F1
#
_entry.id   AF-A0A846HBR7-F1
#
_cell.length_a   1.000
_cell.length_b   1.000
_cell.length_c   1.000
_cell.angle_alpha   90.00
_cell.angle_beta   90.00
_cell.angle_gamma   90.00
#
_symmetry.space_group_name_H-M   'P 1'
#
loop_
_entity.id
_entity.type
_entity.pdbx_description
1 polymer ?
#
loop_
_entity_poly.entity_id
_entity_poly.type
_entity_poly.pdbx_seq_one_letter_code
_entity_poly.pdbx_strand_id
1 'polypeptide(L)'
;MNIEIIEARPQDKSILSHLIELYFYDFSEFMGWDVGNDGRFGDDALKGCWTEPWRHPFLVKVDGSLAGFVIADGRSHLSGDEHTMDMGEFFILRKYRRQGIGYRVATDIFDFFPSQWEVRQLDLNVDAQTFWRKVINRYTNSQFSEISWNDERSCGVAQLFNNTDRT
;
A
#
# COMPACT_ATOMS: atom_id res chain seq x y z
N MET A 1 -17.88 -8.55 11.17
CA MET A 1 -16.93 -8.50 10.05
C MET A 1 -15.55 -8.75 10.63
N ASN A 2 -14.97 -9.91 10.32
CA ASN A 2 -13.62 -10.27 10.69
C ASN A 2 -12.66 -9.82 9.58
N ILE A 3 -11.60 -9.10 9.94
CA ILE A 3 -10.55 -8.67 9.01
C ILE A 3 -9.28 -9.38 9.43
N GLU A 4 -8.64 -10.07 8.50
CA GLU A 4 -7.40 -10.81 8.71
C GLU A 4 -6.33 -10.28 7.76
N ILE A 5 -5.15 -10.02 8.30
CA ILE A 5 -3.95 -9.63 7.56
C ILE A 5 -2.96 -10.77 7.72
N ILE A 6 -2.58 -11.38 6.62
CA ILE A 6 -1.78 -12.61 6.59
C ILE A 6 -0.53 -12.34 5.78
N GLU A 7 0.65 -12.53 6.38
CA GLU A 7 1.91 -12.45 5.65
C GLU A 7 1.90 -13.42 4.47
N ALA A 8 2.16 -12.89 3.28
CA ALA A 8 2.10 -13.65 2.04
C ALA A 8 3.43 -14.37 1.80
N ARG A 9 3.36 -15.70 1.68
CA ARG A 9 4.53 -16.56 1.50
C ARG A 9 4.76 -16.86 0.02
N PRO A 10 5.90 -17.44 -0.39
CA PRO A 10 6.18 -17.72 -1.80
C PRO A 10 5.09 -18.53 -2.51
N GLN A 11 4.40 -19.42 -1.81
CA GLN A 11 3.25 -20.18 -2.35
C GLN A 11 2.04 -19.31 -2.70
N ASP A 12 1.91 -18.12 -2.11
CA ASP A 12 0.81 -17.19 -2.35
C ASP A 12 1.06 -16.27 -3.56
N LYS A 13 2.21 -16.42 -4.23
CA LYS A 13 2.62 -15.57 -5.35
C LYS A 13 1.56 -15.45 -6.44
N SER A 14 0.92 -16.56 -6.81
CA SER A 14 -0.12 -16.54 -7.85
C SER A 14 -1.36 -15.74 -7.40
N ILE A 15 -1.74 -15.82 -6.13
CA ILE A 15 -2.86 -15.06 -5.57
C ILE A 15 -2.55 -13.57 -5.62
N LEU A 16 -1.38 -13.17 -5.15
CA LEU A 16 -0.96 -11.76 -5.19
C LEU A 16 -0.82 -11.24 -6.63
N SER A 17 -0.26 -12.04 -7.54
CA SER A 17 -0.12 -11.68 -8.95
C SER A 17 -1.48 -11.34 -9.55
N HIS A 18 -2.51 -12.16 -9.33
CA HIS A 18 -3.87 -11.86 -9.79
C HIS A 18 -4.50 -10.63 -9.12
N LEU A 19 -4.21 -10.35 -7.84
CA LEU A 19 -4.70 -9.14 -7.18
C LEU A 19 -4.00 -7.88 -7.67
N ILE A 20 -2.72 -7.96 -8.01
CA ILE A 20 -1.93 -6.85 -8.56
C ILE A 20 -2.41 -6.47 -9.96
N GLU A 21 -2.83 -7.43 -10.77
CA GLU A 21 -3.48 -7.16 -12.06
C GLU A 21 -4.72 -6.26 -11.86
N LEU A 22 -5.52 -6.51 -10.82
CA LEU A 22 -6.69 -5.68 -10.49
C LEU A 22 -6.30 -4.31 -9.92
N TYR A 23 -5.19 -4.24 -9.19
CA TYR A 23 -4.61 -2.98 -8.73
C TYR A 23 -4.16 -2.13 -9.92
N PHE A 24 -3.40 -2.70 -10.86
CA PHE A 24 -2.98 -1.99 -12.06
C PHE A 24 -4.15 -1.64 -12.98
N TYR A 25 -5.17 -2.48 -13.07
CA TYR A 25 -6.42 -2.13 -13.75
C TYR A 25 -7.13 -0.93 -13.10
N ASP A 26 -7.09 -0.79 -11.78
CA ASP A 26 -7.64 0.41 -11.12
C ASP A 26 -6.79 1.66 -11.40
N PHE A 27 -5.48 1.52 -11.57
CA PHE A 27 -4.59 2.63 -11.94
C PHE A 27 -4.67 3.01 -13.42
N SER A 28 -4.97 2.05 -14.31
CA SER A 28 -5.00 2.29 -15.76
C SER A 28 -6.00 3.38 -16.15
N GLU A 29 -7.08 3.54 -15.38
CA GLU A 29 -8.09 4.59 -15.55
C GLU A 29 -7.49 6.00 -15.63
N PHE A 30 -6.44 6.29 -14.86
CA PHE A 30 -5.79 7.61 -14.82
C PHE A 30 -4.33 7.61 -15.30
N MET A 31 -3.69 6.44 -15.37
CA MET A 31 -2.33 6.31 -15.90
C MET A 31 -2.29 6.11 -17.42
N GLY A 32 -3.42 5.77 -18.06
CA GLY A 32 -3.50 5.52 -19.49
C GLY A 32 -2.76 4.26 -19.92
N TRP A 33 -2.64 3.27 -19.03
CA TRP A 33 -1.97 2.00 -19.31
C TRP A 33 -2.87 1.08 -20.12
N ASP A 34 -2.33 0.57 -21.22
CA ASP A 34 -2.97 -0.49 -22.01
C ASP A 34 -2.68 -1.86 -21.41
N VAL A 35 -3.66 -2.76 -21.51
CA VAL A 35 -3.46 -4.18 -21.20
C VAL A 35 -2.57 -4.82 -22.27
N GLY A 36 -1.70 -5.75 -21.86
CA GLY A 36 -0.87 -6.51 -22.79
C GLY A 36 -1.67 -7.39 -23.75
N ASN A 37 -1.02 -7.83 -24.83
CA ASN A 37 -1.63 -8.73 -25.82
C ASN A 37 -2.02 -10.11 -25.26
N ASP A 38 -1.48 -10.49 -24.09
CA ASP A 38 -1.83 -11.68 -23.32
C ASP A 38 -2.99 -11.45 -22.34
N GLY A 39 -3.57 -10.24 -22.31
CA GLY A 39 -4.67 -9.87 -21.43
C GLY A 39 -4.26 -9.50 -20.01
N ARG A 40 -2.98 -9.19 -19.78
CA ARG A 40 -2.41 -8.90 -18.45
C ARG A 40 -1.75 -7.52 -18.39
N PHE A 41 -1.80 -6.89 -17.22
CA PHE A 41 -0.99 -5.73 -16.84
C PHE A 41 0.38 -6.14 -16.26
N GLY A 42 0.51 -7.38 -15.78
CA GLY A 42 1.73 -7.91 -15.17
C GLY A 42 1.76 -7.79 -13.65
N ASP A 43 2.88 -8.20 -13.06
CA ASP A 43 3.05 -8.32 -11.60
C ASP A 43 4.41 -7.80 -11.10
N ASP A 44 4.98 -6.82 -11.79
CA ASP A 44 6.30 -6.25 -11.47
C ASP A 44 6.40 -5.71 -10.04
N ALA A 45 5.28 -5.30 -9.42
CA ALA A 45 5.23 -4.91 -8.01
C ALA A 45 5.68 -6.04 -7.05
N LEU A 46 5.59 -7.32 -7.46
CA LEU A 46 6.05 -8.46 -6.68
C LEU A 46 7.56 -8.68 -6.72
N LYS A 47 8.29 -7.95 -7.57
CA LYS A 47 9.73 -8.10 -7.65
C LYS A 47 10.35 -7.81 -6.27
N GLY A 48 11.11 -8.78 -5.77
CA GLY A 48 11.79 -8.67 -4.48
C GLY A 48 10.98 -9.18 -3.28
N CYS A 49 9.67 -9.41 -3.37
CA CYS A 49 8.80 -9.74 -2.21
C CYS A 49 9.25 -10.96 -1.37
N TRP A 50 10.05 -11.88 -1.92
CA TRP A 50 10.55 -13.06 -1.19
C TRP A 50 12.07 -13.23 -1.28
N THR A 51 12.77 -12.24 -1.84
CA THR A 51 14.23 -12.24 -1.96
C THR A 51 14.86 -11.07 -1.23
N GLU A 52 14.12 -9.97 -1.08
CA GLU A 52 14.51 -8.78 -0.35
C GLU A 52 13.92 -8.81 1.06
N PRO A 53 14.73 -8.80 2.13
CA PRO A 53 14.24 -8.94 3.50
C PRO A 53 13.43 -7.74 3.99
N TRP A 54 13.54 -6.60 3.29
CA TRP A 54 12.83 -5.36 3.58
C TRP A 54 11.47 -5.27 2.88
N ARG A 55 11.08 -6.24 2.04
CA ARG A 55 9.74 -6.23 1.41
C ARG A 55 8.80 -7.16 2.18
N HIS A 56 7.68 -6.61 2.65
CA HIS A 56 6.72 -7.31 3.49
C HIS A 56 5.36 -7.39 2.79
N PRO A 57 5.09 -8.45 2.02
CA PRO A 57 3.80 -8.64 1.37
C PRO A 57 2.77 -9.28 2.31
N PHE A 58 1.53 -8.81 2.25
CA PHE A 58 0.40 -9.30 3.04
C PHE A 58 -0.84 -9.48 2.17
N LEU A 59 -1.60 -10.55 2.42
CA LEU A 59 -2.95 -10.74 1.94
C LEU A 59 -3.96 -10.20 2.96
N VAL A 60 -5.02 -9.58 2.47
CA VAL A 60 -6.16 -9.13 3.28
C VAL A 60 -7.35 -10.04 3.02
N LYS A 61 -7.95 -10.57 4.08
CA LYS A 61 -9.23 -11.30 4.03
C LYS A 61 -10.29 -10.62 4.87
N VAL A 62 -11.54 -10.71 4.39
CA VAL A 62 -12.74 -10.24 5.09
C VAL A 62 -13.72 -11.40 5.15
N ASP A 63 -14.07 -11.83 6.36
CA ASP A 63 -14.94 -12.98 6.62
C ASP A 63 -14.50 -14.22 5.80
N GLY A 64 -13.19 -14.49 5.80
CA GLY A 64 -12.55 -15.62 5.08
C GLY A 64 -12.34 -15.43 3.58
N SER A 65 -12.91 -14.38 2.96
CA SER A 65 -12.78 -14.10 1.53
C SER A 65 -11.62 -13.15 1.23
N LEU A 66 -10.89 -13.35 0.13
CA LEU A 66 -9.88 -12.39 -0.33
C LEU A 66 -10.51 -11.01 -0.56
N ALA A 67 -9.86 -9.98 -0.01
CA ALA A 67 -10.34 -8.62 -0.01
C ALA A 67 -9.33 -7.59 -0.53
N GLY A 68 -8.05 -7.95 -0.59
CA GLY A 68 -6.99 -7.04 -1.00
C GLY A 68 -5.61 -7.55 -0.64
N PHE A 69 -4.63 -6.66 -0.70
CA PHE A 69 -3.26 -6.90 -0.29
C PHE A 69 -2.58 -5.61 0.18
N VAL A 70 -1.46 -5.78 0.87
CA VAL A 70 -0.54 -4.71 1.24
C VAL A 70 0.89 -5.17 0.92
N ILE A 71 1.74 -4.29 0.43
CA ILE A 71 3.20 -4.46 0.41
C ILE A 71 3.77 -3.25 1.15
N ALA A 72 4.42 -3.52 2.28
CA ALA A 72 5.15 -2.51 3.04
C ALA A 72 6.65 -2.75 2.88
N ASP A 73 7.40 -1.68 2.63
CA ASP A 73 8.84 -1.74 2.40
C ASP A 73 9.58 -1.13 3.59
N GLY A 74 10.50 -1.85 4.23
CA GLY A 74 11.37 -1.38 5.31
C GLY A 74 12.53 -0.52 4.83
N ARG A 75 12.25 0.43 3.94
CA ARG A 75 13.15 1.49 3.52
C ARG A 75 12.37 2.66 2.92
N SER A 76 12.88 3.87 3.10
CA SER A 76 12.39 5.06 2.42
C SER A 76 12.75 5.02 0.94
N HIS A 77 11.76 5.18 0.07
CA HIS A 77 11.95 5.41 -1.35
C HIS A 77 12.11 6.90 -1.70
N LEU A 78 11.90 7.81 -0.72
CA LEU A 78 12.17 9.24 -0.87
C LEU A 78 13.61 9.62 -0.55
N SER A 79 14.20 9.00 0.49
CA SER A 79 15.52 9.37 1.03
C SER A 79 16.55 8.24 0.97
N GLY A 80 16.11 6.99 0.81
CA GLY A 80 16.98 5.80 0.89
C GLY A 80 17.29 5.33 2.32
N ASP A 81 16.71 5.96 3.35
CA ASP A 81 16.86 5.54 4.75
C ASP A 81 16.33 4.12 4.99
N GLU A 82 17.12 3.26 5.64
CA GLU A 82 16.78 1.85 5.91
C GLU A 82 16.01 1.67 7.24
N HIS A 83 15.69 2.76 7.93
CA HIS A 83 14.96 2.76 9.21
C HIS A 83 13.55 3.34 9.12
N THR A 84 13.07 3.58 7.91
CA THR A 84 11.75 4.10 7.59
C THR A 84 10.94 3.04 6.84
N MET A 85 9.69 2.85 7.22
CA MET A 85 8.72 2.04 6.49
C MET A 85 8.01 2.88 5.41
N ASP A 86 7.86 2.34 4.21
CA ASP A 86 7.02 2.88 3.13
C ASP A 86 5.80 1.99 2.91
N MET A 87 4.62 2.60 2.85
CA MET A 87 3.42 1.93 2.37
C MET A 87 3.43 1.95 0.83
N GLY A 88 4.20 1.03 0.24
CA GLY A 88 4.42 1.00 -1.21
C GLY A 88 3.16 0.70 -2.00
N GLU A 89 2.48 -0.40 -1.66
CA GLU A 89 1.32 -0.87 -2.41
C GLU A 89 0.20 -1.24 -1.46
N PHE A 90 -0.94 -0.57 -1.60
CA PHE A 90 -2.11 -0.80 -0.75
C PHE A 90 -3.36 -0.91 -1.61
N PHE A 91 -4.00 -2.07 -1.57
CA PHE A 91 -5.16 -2.34 -2.41
C PHE A 91 -6.26 -3.07 -1.67
N ILE A 92 -7.47 -2.54 -1.76
CA ILE A 92 -8.70 -3.16 -1.30
C ILE A 92 -9.65 -3.24 -2.49
N LEU A 93 -10.19 -4.42 -2.78
CA LEU A 93 -11.11 -4.62 -3.90
C LEU A 93 -12.35 -3.72 -3.74
N ARG A 94 -12.88 -3.22 -4.87
CA ARG A 94 -14.00 -2.26 -4.91
C ARG A 94 -15.20 -2.71 -4.06
N LYS A 95 -15.52 -4.02 -4.02
CA LYS A 95 -16.58 -4.62 -3.18
C LYS A 95 -16.45 -4.29 -1.69
N TYR A 96 -15.23 -4.16 -1.17
CA TYR A 96 -14.94 -3.96 0.25
C TYR A 96 -14.63 -2.48 0.60
N ARG A 97 -14.67 -1.57 -0.36
CA ARG A 97 -14.39 -0.15 -0.12
C ARG A 97 -15.55 0.52 0.62
N ARG A 98 -15.25 1.65 1.27
CA ARG A 98 -16.20 2.52 2.01
C ARG A 98 -16.90 1.84 3.20
N GLN A 99 -16.36 0.73 3.69
CA GLN A 99 -16.85 -0.02 4.86
C GLN A 99 -15.90 0.07 6.07
N GLY A 100 -14.91 0.98 6.04
CA GLY A 100 -13.90 1.11 7.08
C GLY A 100 -12.76 0.08 7.04
N ILE A 101 -12.83 -0.90 6.14
CA ILE A 101 -11.83 -1.99 6.01
C ILE A 101 -10.43 -1.43 5.72
N GLY A 102 -10.30 -0.52 4.73
CA GLY A 102 -9.01 0.06 4.40
C GLY A 102 -8.37 0.83 5.56
N TYR A 103 -9.17 1.56 6.35
CA TYR A 103 -8.67 2.22 7.55
C TYR A 103 -8.10 1.20 8.53
N ARG A 104 -8.86 0.14 8.83
CA ARG A 104 -8.44 -0.89 9.78
C ARG A 104 -7.17 -1.61 9.32
N VAL A 105 -7.10 -2.00 8.04
CA VAL A 105 -5.92 -2.68 7.48
C VAL A 105 -4.68 -1.79 7.57
N ALA A 106 -4.79 -0.52 7.18
CA ALA A 106 -3.68 0.41 7.24
C ALA A 106 -3.17 0.63 8.67
N THR A 107 -4.07 0.85 9.64
CA THR A 107 -3.65 1.05 11.03
C THR A 107 -3.05 -0.21 11.64
N ASP A 108 -3.58 -1.39 11.32
CA ASP A 108 -3.02 -2.65 11.81
C ASP A 108 -1.62 -2.90 11.23
N ILE A 109 -1.36 -2.52 9.98
CA ILE A 109 0.00 -2.56 9.39
C ILE A 109 0.94 -1.55 10.06
N PHE A 110 0.47 -0.33 10.33
CA PHE A 110 1.28 0.65 11.07
C PHE A 110 1.64 0.13 12.47
N ASP A 111 0.66 -0.40 13.21
CA ASP A 111 0.89 -0.96 14.55
C ASP A 111 1.81 -2.21 14.52
N PHE A 112 1.82 -2.96 13.41
CA PHE A 112 2.73 -4.09 13.23
C PHE A 112 4.19 -3.67 13.09
N PHE A 113 4.48 -2.49 12.51
CA PHE A 113 5.84 -1.94 12.37
C PHE A 113 5.98 -0.58 13.07
N PRO A 114 6.47 -0.55 14.33
CA PRO A 114 6.87 0.68 14.99
C PRO A 114 8.10 1.30 14.30
N SER A 115 7.92 2.41 13.59
CA SER A 115 8.94 3.03 12.75
C SER A 115 8.62 4.49 12.40
N GLN A 116 9.52 5.15 11.68
CA GLN A 116 9.15 6.27 10.83
C GLN A 116 8.40 5.72 9.61
N TRP A 117 7.37 6.42 9.16
CA TRP A 117 6.53 6.02 8.06
C TRP A 117 6.50 7.09 6.99
N GLU A 118 6.59 6.66 5.73
CA GLU A 118 6.19 7.43 4.57
C GLU A 118 5.05 6.69 3.84
N VAL A 119 4.07 7.47 3.37
CA VAL A 119 2.97 6.94 2.58
C VAL A 119 2.83 7.85 1.38
N ARG A 120 3.20 7.35 0.20
CA ARG A 120 3.26 8.11 -1.05
C ARG A 120 1.99 7.92 -1.88
N GLN A 121 1.56 8.96 -2.57
CA GLN A 121 0.48 8.89 -3.55
C GLN A 121 0.81 9.72 -4.77
N LEU A 122 0.42 9.24 -5.96
CA LEU A 122 0.49 10.01 -7.19
C LEU A 122 -0.44 11.23 -7.13
N ASP A 123 -0.04 12.31 -7.81
CA ASP A 123 -0.84 13.53 -7.93
C ASP A 123 -2.20 13.28 -8.59
N LEU A 124 -2.24 12.37 -9.57
CA LEU A 124 -3.47 11.99 -10.27
C LEU A 124 -4.43 11.16 -9.41
N ASN A 125 -3.95 10.54 -8.33
CA ASN A 125 -4.77 9.66 -7.49
C ASN A 125 -5.39 10.42 -6.30
N VAL A 126 -6.26 11.38 -6.61
CA VAL A 126 -6.91 12.28 -5.64
C VAL A 126 -7.73 11.49 -4.59
N ASP A 127 -8.33 10.37 -5.00
CA ASP A 127 -9.06 9.48 -4.09
C ASP A 127 -8.14 8.85 -3.04
N ALA A 128 -6.96 8.37 -3.45
CA ALA A 128 -5.97 7.84 -2.52
C ALA A 128 -5.43 8.93 -1.58
N GLN A 129 -5.14 10.12 -2.08
CA GLN A 129 -4.70 11.24 -1.21
C GLN A 129 -5.76 11.57 -0.15
N THR A 130 -7.03 11.66 -0.56
CA THR A 130 -8.14 11.93 0.36
C THR A 130 -8.29 10.82 1.40
N PHE A 131 -8.10 9.57 0.99
CA PHE A 131 -8.11 8.43 1.88
C PHE A 131 -6.95 8.52 2.89
N TRP A 132 -5.71 8.66 2.44
CA TRP A 132 -4.53 8.63 3.30
C TRP A 132 -4.45 9.81 4.26
N ARG A 133 -4.76 11.03 3.79
CA ARG A 133 -4.90 12.19 4.69
C ARG A 133 -5.88 11.91 5.83
N LYS A 134 -7.02 11.26 5.56
CA LYS A 134 -8.00 10.90 6.61
C LYS A 134 -7.51 9.80 7.54
N VAL A 135 -6.94 8.72 6.98
CA VAL A 135 -6.43 7.59 7.78
C VAL A 135 -5.32 8.05 8.69
N ILE A 136 -4.29 8.70 8.14
CA ILE A 136 -3.09 9.11 8.87
C ILE A 136 -3.44 10.21 9.86
N ASN A 137 -4.22 11.22 9.49
CA ASN A 137 -4.66 12.25 10.44
C ASN A 137 -5.37 11.64 11.66
N ARG A 138 -6.28 10.68 11.44
CA ARG A 138 -6.98 10.03 12.54
C ARG A 138 -6.06 9.11 13.34
N TYR A 139 -5.20 8.35 12.65
CA TYR A 139 -4.23 7.49 13.31
C TYR A 139 -3.32 8.34 14.19
N THR A 140 -2.60 9.33 13.65
CA THR A 140 -1.59 10.11 14.38
C THR A 140 -2.13 11.22 15.26
N ASN A 141 -3.45 11.40 15.38
CA ASN A 141 -4.05 12.59 16.02
C ASN A 141 -3.50 13.90 15.42
N SER A 142 -3.46 13.97 14.09
CA SER A 142 -2.93 15.09 13.30
C SER A 142 -1.42 15.34 13.45
N GLN A 143 -0.65 14.39 14.01
CA GLN A 143 0.81 14.45 14.12
C GLN A 143 1.47 13.80 12.90
N PHE A 144 1.36 14.45 11.74
CA PHE A 144 2.06 14.06 10.52
C PHE A 144 2.43 15.31 9.73
N SER A 145 3.43 15.21 8.86
CA SER A 145 3.73 16.23 7.85
C SER A 145 3.34 15.73 6.47
N GLU A 146 3.10 16.66 5.54
CA GLU A 146 2.88 16.34 4.14
C GLU A 146 3.94 17.07 3.31
N ILE A 147 4.56 16.34 2.39
CA ILE A 147 5.53 16.87 1.43
C ILE A 147 5.10 16.52 0.00
N SER A 148 5.51 17.35 -0.96
CA SER A 148 5.46 16.97 -2.36
C SER A 148 6.74 16.24 -2.75
N TRP A 149 6.62 15.25 -3.62
CA TRP A 149 7.75 14.54 -4.21
C TRP A 149 7.62 14.54 -5.73
N ASN A 150 8.76 14.48 -6.40
CA ASN A 150 8.83 14.44 -7.85
C ASN A 150 10.07 13.63 -8.25
N ASP A 151 9.88 12.64 -9.10
CA ASP A 151 10.95 11.88 -9.74
C ASP A 151 10.87 12.03 -11.27
N GLU A 152 11.75 11.38 -12.02
CA GLU A 152 11.78 11.47 -13.48
C GLU A 152 10.49 10.97 -14.17
N ARG A 153 9.66 10.19 -13.47
CA ARG A 153 8.51 9.46 -14.02
C ARG A 153 7.18 9.94 -13.47
N SER A 154 7.14 10.53 -12.29
CA SER A 154 5.91 10.83 -11.56
C SER A 154 6.12 11.88 -10.47
N CYS A 155 5.02 12.55 -10.11
CA CYS A 155 4.95 13.45 -8.97
C CYS A 155 3.76 13.11 -8.09
N GLY A 156 3.82 13.58 -6.86
CA GLY A 156 2.86 13.22 -5.84
C GLY A 156 3.01 13.95 -4.53
N VAL A 157 2.26 13.48 -3.55
CA VAL A 157 2.37 13.86 -2.14
C VAL A 157 2.74 12.65 -1.30
N ALA A 158 3.38 12.90 -0.16
CA ALA A 158 3.66 11.88 0.83
C ALA A 158 3.33 12.41 2.23
N GLN A 159 2.65 11.60 3.03
CA GLN A 159 2.49 11.87 4.45
C GLN A 159 3.60 11.15 5.23
N LEU A 160 4.25 11.88 6.12
CA LEU A 160 5.34 11.39 6.96
C LEU A 160 4.92 11.44 8.43
N PHE A 161 5.14 10.36 9.17
CA PHE A 161 4.84 10.32 10.60
C PHE A 161 5.74 9.32 11.33
N ASN A 162 5.72 9.35 12.66
CA ASN A 162 6.44 8.40 13.50
C ASN A 162 5.46 7.72 14.47
N ASN A 163 5.51 6.39 14.58
CA ASN A 163 4.71 5.62 15.53
C ASN A 163 5.55 4.73 16.47
N THR A 164 6.86 4.96 16.61
CA THR A 164 7.74 4.18 17.49
C THR A 164 7.28 4.16 18.95
N ASP A 165 6.67 5.24 19.43
CA ASP A 165 6.32 5.43 20.84
C ASP A 165 4.88 4.97 21.18
N ARG A 166 4.24 4.24 20.26
CA ARG A 166 2.80 3.97 20.32
C ARG A 166 2.41 2.64 20.96
N THR A 167 3.34 1.98 21.65
CA THR A 167 3.14 0.67 22.30
C THR A 167 2.50 0.74 23.68
#